data_AF-A0A2J6WMP0-F1
#
_entry.id   AF-A0A2J6WMP0-F1
#
_cell.length_a   1.000
_cell.length_b   1.000
_cell.length_c   1.000
_cell.angle_alpha   90.00
_cell.angle_beta   90.00
_cell.angle_gamma   90.00
#
_symmetry.space_group_name_H-M   'P 1'
#
loop_
_entity.id
_entity.type
_entity.pdbx_description
1 polymer ?
#
loop_
_entity_poly.entity_id
_entity_poly.type
_entity_poly.pdbx_seq_one_letter_code
_entity_poly.pdbx_strand_id
1 'polypeptide(L)'
;SLIGLTLGLKKIKNEDIPKVAVLSSAFFVASLIHIPIGPTSAHLVLNGLVGMLLGWAAFPAIFVGLVLQALLFQFGGLTTLGVNTFAMAMPAVLSYYVFRRLLHKGRNTAFIGGALGGASSVLIGTVFVSLALIETEKSFMGVAITLFTMHLPIALVEGIITGFVVLYIKKVKPEALR
;
A
#
# COMPACT_ATOMS: atom_id res chain seq x y z
N SER A 1 10.61 10.31 -2.49
CA SER A 1 10.53 9.56 -1.21
C SER A 1 11.01 10.37 -0.01
N LEU A 2 12.17 11.04 -0.06
CA LEU A 2 12.74 11.78 1.08
C LEU A 2 11.75 12.78 1.70
N ILE A 3 11.11 13.63 0.88
CA ILE A 3 10.08 14.58 1.36
C ILE A 3 8.95 13.85 2.08
N GLY A 4 8.43 12.76 1.50
CA GLY A 4 7.36 11.95 2.09
C GLY A 4 7.78 11.31 3.41
N LEU A 5 9.03 10.85 3.53
CA LEU A 5 9.60 10.35 4.78
C LEU A 5 9.69 11.44 5.83
N THR A 6 10.21 12.62 5.48
CA THR A 6 10.30 13.76 6.40
C THR A 6 8.93 14.19 6.90
N LEU A 7 7.94 14.28 5.99
CA LEU A 7 6.56 14.61 6.36
C LEU A 7 5.93 13.53 7.23
N GLY A 8 6.12 12.26 6.89
CA GLY A 8 5.61 11.12 7.65
C GLY A 8 6.19 11.06 9.06
N LEU A 9 7.51 11.17 9.20
CA LEU A 9 8.19 11.18 10.50
C LEU A 9 7.74 12.33 11.39
N LYS A 10 7.57 13.54 10.82
CA LYS A 10 7.03 14.70 11.56
C LYS A 10 5.59 14.50 12.05
N LYS A 11 4.84 13.57 11.47
CA LYS A 11 3.44 13.27 11.83
C LYS A 11 3.30 12.14 12.84
N ILE A 12 4.36 11.37 13.10
CA ILE A 12 4.34 10.29 14.10
C ILE A 12 4.56 10.89 15.47
N LYS A 13 3.57 10.76 16.36
CA LYS A 13 3.74 11.03 17.79
C LYS A 13 4.14 9.74 18.52
N ASN A 14 4.65 9.86 19.74
CA ASN A 14 5.02 8.69 20.55
C ASN A 14 3.86 7.69 20.75
N GLU A 15 2.63 8.21 20.88
CA GLU A 15 1.40 7.41 20.98
C GLU A 15 1.06 6.62 19.71
N ASP A 16 1.51 7.09 18.54
CA ASP A 16 1.24 6.46 17.24
C ASP A 16 2.23 5.33 16.90
N ILE A 17 3.40 5.30 17.56
CA ILE A 17 4.49 4.35 17.25
C ILE A 17 4.00 2.90 17.22
N PRO A 18 3.23 2.40 18.20
CA PRO A 18 2.73 1.02 18.15
C PRO A 18 1.82 0.75 16.94
N LYS A 19 0.95 1.72 16.59
CA LYS A 19 0.04 1.60 15.44
C LYS A 19 0.82 1.54 14.12
N VAL A 20 1.83 2.42 13.98
CA VAL A 20 2.71 2.46 12.81
C VAL A 20 3.50 1.16 12.69
N ALA A 21 4.05 0.66 13.81
CA ALA A 21 4.80 -0.60 13.84
C ALA A 21 3.94 -1.80 13.41
N VAL A 22 2.75 -1.95 14.00
CA VAL A 22 1.83 -3.06 13.66
C VAL A 22 1.42 -3.02 12.18
N LEU A 23 1.11 -1.83 11.64
CA LEU A 23 0.73 -1.71 10.23
C LEU A 23 1.92 -1.91 9.28
N SER A 24 3.12 -1.50 9.67
CA SER A 24 4.37 -1.80 8.95
C SER A 24 4.66 -3.31 8.93
N SER A 25 4.50 -3.99 10.08
CA SER A 25 4.64 -5.44 10.17
C SER A 25 3.58 -6.18 9.36
N ALA A 26 2.31 -5.72 9.38
CA ALA A 26 1.23 -6.31 8.60
C ALA A 26 1.49 -6.17 7.09
N PHE A 27 1.92 -4.98 6.65
CA PHE A 27 2.39 -4.73 5.28
C PHE A 27 3.51 -5.71 4.90
N PHE A 28 4.54 -5.80 5.73
CA PHE A 28 5.68 -6.66 5.49
C PHE A 28 5.28 -8.13 5.37
N VAL A 29 4.52 -8.67 6.33
CA VAL A 29 4.07 -10.07 6.31
C VAL A 29 3.14 -10.34 5.12
N ALA A 30 2.20 -9.44 4.81
CA ALA A 30 1.32 -9.60 3.67
C ALA A 30 2.10 -9.62 2.35
N SER A 31 3.14 -8.80 2.23
CA SER A 31 4.01 -8.75 1.04
C SER A 31 4.80 -10.05 0.80
N LEU A 32 4.92 -10.93 1.81
CA LEU A 32 5.53 -12.25 1.66
C LEU A 32 4.53 -13.31 1.15
N ILE A 33 3.23 -13.01 1.13
CA ILE A 33 2.22 -13.93 0.60
C ILE A 33 2.19 -13.78 -0.92
N HIS A 34 2.71 -14.79 -1.61
CA HIS A 34 2.75 -14.85 -3.07
C HIS A 34 1.55 -15.62 -3.59
N ILE A 35 0.76 -15.01 -4.45
CA ILE A 35 -0.37 -15.66 -5.13
C ILE A 35 0.05 -15.87 -6.59
N PRO A 36 0.12 -17.13 -7.08
CA PRO A 36 0.42 -17.38 -8.48
C PRO A 36 -0.72 -16.87 -9.37
N ILE A 37 -0.41 -15.96 -10.30
CA ILE A 37 -1.38 -15.42 -11.27
C ILE A 37 -0.75 -15.53 -12.66
N GLY A 38 -1.13 -16.58 -13.39
CA GLY A 38 -0.58 -16.87 -14.72
C GLY A 38 0.94 -17.09 -14.67
N PRO A 39 1.72 -16.53 -15.62
CA PRO A 39 3.19 -16.67 -15.64
C PRO A 39 3.93 -15.87 -14.56
N THR A 40 3.22 -15.08 -13.73
CA THR A 40 3.83 -14.20 -12.72
C THR A 40 3.29 -14.50 -11.31
N SER A 41 4.06 -14.15 -10.28
CA SER A 41 3.57 -14.14 -8.90
C SER A 41 3.20 -12.72 -8.50
N ALA A 42 2.01 -12.59 -7.92
CA ALA A 42 1.51 -11.40 -7.28
C ALA A 42 1.80 -11.43 -5.77
N HIS A 43 1.91 -10.28 -5.13
CA HIS A 43 2.01 -10.20 -3.67
C HIS A 43 0.94 -9.28 -3.12
N LEU A 44 0.43 -9.57 -1.92
CA LEU A 44 -0.51 -8.69 -1.24
C LEU A 44 0.23 -7.48 -0.66
N VAL A 45 -0.25 -6.27 -0.91
CA VAL A 45 0.48 -5.05 -0.52
C VAL A 45 -0.11 -4.40 0.73
N LEU A 46 -1.43 -4.38 0.90
CA LEU A 46 -2.16 -3.68 1.97
C LEU A 46 -1.84 -2.18 2.06
N ASN A 47 -1.27 -1.57 1.02
CA ASN A 47 -0.85 -0.16 1.05
C ASN A 47 -2.05 0.78 1.25
N GLY A 48 -3.20 0.48 0.64
CA GLY A 48 -4.41 1.27 0.81
C GLY A 48 -4.91 1.28 2.25
N LEU A 49 -4.86 0.14 2.94
CA LEU A 49 -5.19 0.03 4.36
C LEU A 49 -4.22 0.85 5.22
N VAL A 50 -2.91 0.66 5.03
CA VAL A 50 -1.86 1.37 5.76
C VAL A 50 -2.03 2.88 5.58
N GLY A 51 -2.24 3.32 4.34
CA GLY A 51 -2.51 4.69 3.98
C GLY A 51 -3.71 5.26 4.71
N MET A 52 -4.88 4.63 4.56
CA MET A 52 -6.12 5.12 5.17
C MET A 52 -6.05 5.25 6.71
N LEU A 53 -5.24 4.42 7.38
CA LEU A 53 -5.10 4.42 8.84
C LEU A 53 -3.98 5.33 9.36
N LEU A 54 -2.92 5.56 8.58
CA LEU A 54 -1.73 6.31 9.01
C LEU A 54 -1.56 7.67 8.30
N GLY A 55 -2.24 7.89 7.18
CA GLY A 55 -2.00 9.04 6.31
C GLY A 55 -0.52 9.11 5.91
N TRP A 56 0.11 10.26 6.14
CA TRP A 56 1.54 10.47 5.81
C TRP A 56 2.50 9.54 6.56
N ALA A 57 2.12 9.01 7.73
CA ALA A 57 2.94 8.03 8.44
C ALA A 57 3.03 6.67 7.68
N ALA A 58 2.26 6.49 6.60
CA ALA A 58 2.44 5.36 5.68
C ALA A 58 3.81 5.36 4.99
N PHE A 59 4.42 6.52 4.74
CA PHE A 59 5.76 6.60 4.14
C PHE A 59 6.83 5.88 4.98
N PRO A 60 7.07 6.27 6.25
CA PRO A 60 8.03 5.56 7.09
C PRO A 60 7.61 4.11 7.36
N ALA A 61 6.30 3.82 7.50
CA ALA A 61 5.83 2.45 7.70
C ALA A 61 6.19 1.51 6.54
N ILE A 62 5.89 1.93 5.30
CA ILE A 62 6.17 1.17 4.08
C ILE A 62 7.68 1.11 3.82
N PHE A 63 8.40 2.21 4.04
CA PHE A 63 9.87 2.24 3.89
C PHE A 63 10.56 1.20 4.77
N VAL A 64 10.18 1.11 6.05
CA VAL A 64 10.74 0.09 6.96
C VAL A 64 10.44 -1.32 6.46
N GLY A 65 9.20 -1.57 6.00
CA GLY A 65 8.84 -2.86 5.41
C GLY A 65 9.69 -3.21 4.20
N LEU A 66 9.92 -2.26 3.29
CA LEU A 66 10.74 -2.46 2.09
C LEU A 66 12.23 -2.66 2.44
N VAL A 67 12.75 -1.97 3.46
CA VAL A 67 14.11 -2.21 3.97
C VAL A 67 14.24 -3.65 4.47
N LEU A 68 13.26 -4.13 5.24
CA LEU A 68 13.26 -5.52 5.72
C LEU A 68 13.15 -6.51 4.56
N GLN A 69 12.36 -6.23 3.52
CA GLN A 69 12.30 -7.07 2.32
C GLN A 69 13.65 -7.14 1.61
N ALA A 70 14.32 -6.00 1.45
CA ALA A 70 15.63 -5.93 0.80
C ALA A 70 16.71 -6.66 1.59
N LEU A 71 16.71 -6.57 2.92
CA LEU A 71 17.74 -7.18 3.76
C LEU A 71 17.51 -8.68 3.98
N LEU A 72 16.27 -9.08 4.31
CA LEU A 72 15.97 -10.46 4.72
C LEU A 72 15.67 -11.38 3.52
N PHE A 73 15.06 -10.85 2.47
CA PHE A 73 14.61 -11.63 1.31
C PHE A 73 15.32 -11.25 0.01
N GLN A 74 16.26 -10.29 0.07
CA GLN A 74 17.00 -9.79 -1.10
C GLN A 74 16.06 -9.32 -2.22
N PHE A 75 14.86 -8.85 -1.84
CA PHE A 75 13.82 -8.39 -2.75
C PHE A 75 13.74 -6.87 -2.76
N GLY A 76 13.69 -6.25 -3.94
CA GLY A 76 13.40 -4.82 -4.07
C GLY A 76 14.55 -3.84 -3.89
N GLY A 77 15.82 -4.30 -3.93
CA GLY A 77 17.06 -3.53 -4.16
C GLY A 77 17.28 -2.25 -3.34
N LEU A 78 18.41 -2.14 -2.63
CA LEU A 78 18.72 -0.92 -1.84
C LEU A 78 18.79 0.36 -2.69
N THR A 79 19.21 0.26 -3.95
CA THR A 79 19.27 1.39 -4.90
C THR A 79 17.89 1.83 -5.39
N THR A 80 16.93 0.90 -5.51
CA THR A 80 15.57 1.18 -5.99
C THR A 80 14.59 1.46 -4.84
N LEU A 81 15.03 1.30 -3.59
CA LEU A 81 14.25 1.53 -2.37
C LEU A 81 13.51 2.87 -2.37
N GLY A 82 14.15 3.94 -2.86
CA GLY A 82 13.54 5.27 -2.93
C GLY A 82 12.33 5.33 -3.86
N VAL A 83 12.46 4.75 -5.07
CA VAL A 83 11.39 4.70 -6.06
C VAL A 83 10.28 3.76 -5.58
N ASN A 84 10.63 2.59 -5.07
CA ASN A 84 9.67 1.61 -4.53
C ASN A 84 8.85 2.21 -3.37
N THR A 85 9.51 2.91 -2.45
CA THR A 85 8.84 3.59 -1.34
C THR A 85 7.84 4.62 -1.85
N PHE A 86 8.22 5.42 -2.85
CA PHE A 86 7.30 6.41 -3.41
C PHE A 86 6.12 5.75 -4.14
N ALA A 87 6.40 4.77 -4.99
CA ALA A 87 5.41 4.04 -5.76
C ALA A 87 4.38 3.34 -4.87
N MET A 88 4.75 2.93 -3.65
CA MET A 88 3.84 2.24 -2.73
C MET A 88 3.20 3.17 -1.69
N ALA A 89 3.94 4.15 -1.16
CA ALA A 89 3.44 5.03 -0.10
C ALA A 89 2.63 6.22 -0.62
N MET A 90 2.93 6.74 -1.82
CA MET A 90 2.14 7.85 -2.37
C MET A 90 0.69 7.44 -2.66
N PRO A 91 0.40 6.30 -3.32
CA PRO A 91 -0.97 5.81 -3.46
C PRO A 91 -1.68 5.61 -2.13
N ALA A 92 -0.96 5.10 -1.12
CA ALA A 92 -1.49 4.93 0.23
C ALA A 92 -1.98 6.26 0.82
N VAL A 93 -1.18 7.33 0.69
CA VAL A 93 -1.54 8.68 1.13
C VAL A 93 -2.71 9.24 0.31
N LEU A 94 -2.76 8.99 -1.00
CA LEU A 94 -3.91 9.38 -1.82
C LEU A 94 -5.19 8.68 -1.34
N SER A 95 -5.14 7.38 -1.06
CA SER A 95 -6.28 6.64 -0.53
C SER A 95 -6.76 7.17 0.81
N TYR A 96 -5.86 7.68 1.66
CA TYR A 96 -6.23 8.38 2.88
C TYR A 96 -7.09 9.62 2.60
N TYR A 97 -6.68 10.48 1.67
CA TYR A 97 -7.43 11.70 1.39
C TYR A 97 -8.78 11.45 0.70
N VAL A 98 -8.85 10.43 -0.15
CA VAL A 98 -10.05 10.13 -0.95
C VAL A 98 -11.05 9.28 -0.15
N PHE A 99 -10.59 8.22 0.52
CA PHE A 99 -11.48 7.19 1.06
C PHE A 99 -11.63 7.19 2.59
N ARG A 100 -10.74 7.85 3.36
CA ARG A 100 -10.81 7.81 4.83
C ARG A 100 -12.17 8.20 5.38
N ARG A 101 -12.80 9.25 4.83
CA ARG A 101 -14.12 9.73 5.30
C ARG A 101 -15.23 8.69 5.13
N LEU A 102 -15.09 7.75 4.19
CA LEU A 102 -16.06 6.69 3.96
C LEU A 102 -16.02 5.62 5.07
N LEU A 103 -14.86 5.45 5.73
CA LEU A 103 -14.66 4.48 6.81
C LEU A 103 -15.49 4.82 8.06
N HIS A 104 -15.75 6.11 8.28
CA HIS A 104 -16.57 6.59 9.40
C HIS A 104 -18.08 6.39 9.19
N LYS A 105 -18.53 6.27 7.94
CA LYS A 105 -19.96 6.13 7.57
C LYS A 105 -20.52 4.74 7.92
N GLY A 106 -21.77 4.45 7.52
CA GLY A 106 -22.41 3.15 7.77
C GLY A 106 -21.59 1.95 7.27
N ARG A 107 -21.91 0.75 7.78
CA ARG A 107 -21.20 -0.51 7.48
C ARG A 107 -20.91 -0.69 5.98
N ASN A 108 -21.93 -0.60 5.13
CA ASN A 108 -21.76 -0.81 3.69
C ASN A 108 -20.84 0.23 3.04
N THR A 109 -20.95 1.49 3.44
CA THR A 109 -20.08 2.56 2.94
C THR A 109 -18.64 2.42 3.42
N ALA A 110 -18.43 1.93 4.64
CA ALA A 110 -17.09 1.65 5.15
C ALA A 110 -16.43 0.50 4.37
N PHE A 111 -17.18 -0.57 4.07
CA PHE A 111 -16.69 -1.65 3.21
C PHE A 111 -16.30 -1.14 1.81
N ILE A 112 -17.18 -0.38 1.16
CA ILE A 112 -16.91 0.19 -0.17
C ILE A 112 -15.70 1.13 -0.12
N GLY A 113 -15.61 1.99 0.89
CA GLY A 113 -14.46 2.88 1.08
C GLY A 113 -13.15 2.11 1.28
N GLY A 114 -13.18 1.05 2.08
CA GLY A 114 -12.04 0.13 2.25
C GLY A 114 -11.65 -0.54 0.94
N ALA A 115 -12.64 -1.07 0.20
CA ALA A 115 -12.39 -1.80 -1.03
C ALA A 115 -11.85 -0.93 -2.16
N LEU A 116 -12.44 0.24 -2.36
CA LEU A 116 -11.94 1.22 -3.32
C LEU A 116 -10.57 1.75 -2.91
N GLY A 117 -10.35 1.99 -1.60
CA GLY A 117 -9.07 2.46 -1.07
C GLY A 117 -7.92 1.47 -1.27
N GLY A 118 -8.18 0.16 -1.06
CA GLY A 118 -7.23 -0.91 -1.35
C GLY A 118 -6.96 -1.03 -2.85
N ALA A 119 -8.01 -1.24 -3.65
CA ALA A 119 -7.87 -1.47 -5.09
C ALA A 119 -7.19 -0.29 -5.81
N SER A 120 -7.61 0.94 -5.54
CA SER A 120 -7.02 2.13 -6.16
C SER A 120 -5.56 2.33 -5.77
N SER A 121 -5.16 2.02 -4.53
CA SER A 121 -3.76 2.13 -4.12
C SER A 121 -2.85 1.16 -4.89
N VAL A 122 -3.31 -0.06 -5.15
CA VAL A 122 -2.58 -1.03 -5.98
C VAL A 122 -2.46 -0.53 -7.42
N LEU A 123 -3.56 -0.09 -8.02
CA LEU A 123 -3.57 0.37 -9.40
C LEU A 123 -2.71 1.61 -9.61
N ILE A 124 -2.84 2.62 -8.74
CA ILE A 124 -2.03 3.84 -8.84
C ILE A 124 -0.55 3.52 -8.59
N GLY A 125 -0.23 2.65 -7.63
CA GLY A 125 1.15 2.22 -7.41
C GLY A 125 1.73 1.49 -8.61
N THR A 126 0.92 0.65 -9.24
CA THR A 126 1.29 -0.04 -10.48
C THR A 126 1.55 0.94 -11.62
N VAL A 127 0.72 1.98 -11.78
CA VAL A 127 0.97 3.06 -12.75
C VAL A 127 2.32 3.73 -12.49
N PHE A 128 2.65 4.05 -11.24
CA PHE A 128 3.96 4.65 -10.92
C PHE A 128 5.13 3.74 -11.28
N VAL A 129 5.03 2.43 -11.03
CA VAL A 129 6.07 1.46 -11.42
C VAL A 129 6.16 1.34 -12.94
N SER A 130 5.03 1.20 -13.63
CA SER A 130 4.99 1.12 -15.10
C SER A 130 5.59 2.36 -15.77
N LEU A 131 5.31 3.56 -15.24
CA LEU A 131 5.90 4.80 -15.73
C LEU A 131 7.42 4.84 -15.49
N ALA A 132 7.87 4.46 -14.29
CA ALA A 132 9.30 4.40 -13.99
C ALA A 132 10.07 3.43 -14.91
N LEU A 133 9.45 2.31 -15.29
CA LEU A 133 10.02 1.36 -16.25
C LEU A 133 10.15 1.95 -17.65
N ILE A 134 9.09 2.60 -18.15
CA ILE A 134 9.08 3.22 -19.49
C ILE A 134 10.12 4.34 -19.60
N GLU A 135 10.26 5.15 -18.54
CA GLU A 135 11.27 6.22 -18.47
C GLU A 135 12.70 5.68 -18.40
N THR A 136 12.89 4.46 -17.86
CA THR A 136 14.20 3.80 -17.85
C THR A 136 14.59 3.36 -19.26
N GLU A 137 13.68 2.66 -19.96
CA GLU A 137 13.92 2.24 -21.34
C GLU A 137 12.59 2.05 -22.08
N LYS A 138 12.49 2.61 -23.29
CA LYS A 138 11.26 2.50 -24.10
C LYS A 138 10.95 1.06 -24.52
N SER A 139 11.95 0.19 -24.58
CA SER A 139 11.79 -1.24 -24.87
C SER A 139 10.95 -1.96 -23.78
N PHE A 140 10.87 -1.41 -22.56
CA PHE A 140 10.07 -1.97 -21.47
C PHE A 140 8.58 -1.65 -21.54
N MET A 141 8.09 -0.98 -22.59
CA MET A 141 6.66 -0.67 -22.73
C MET A 141 5.78 -1.93 -22.71
N GLY A 142 6.22 -3.02 -23.35
CA GLY A 142 5.51 -4.31 -23.27
C GLY A 142 5.43 -4.85 -21.84
N VAL A 143 6.54 -4.80 -21.11
CA VAL A 143 6.61 -5.24 -19.70
C VAL A 143 5.71 -4.37 -18.82
N ALA A 144 5.71 -3.06 -19.02
CA ALA A 144 4.89 -2.10 -18.26
C ALA A 144 3.38 -2.33 -18.44
N ILE A 145 2.93 -2.65 -19.65
CA ILE A 145 1.53 -2.98 -19.96
C ILE A 145 1.15 -4.33 -19.35
N THR A 146 2.01 -5.34 -19.48
CA THR A 146 1.78 -6.65 -18.86
C THR A 146 1.69 -6.52 -17.34
N LEU A 147 2.61 -5.77 -16.73
CA LEU A 147 2.62 -5.53 -15.29
C LEU A 147 1.32 -4.87 -14.83
N PHE A 148 0.86 -3.81 -15.51
CA PHE A 148 -0.42 -3.17 -15.20
C PHE A 148 -1.61 -4.13 -15.31
N THR A 149 -1.67 -4.89 -16.40
CA THR A 149 -2.79 -5.81 -16.67
C THR A 149 -2.84 -6.93 -15.63
N MET A 150 -1.69 -7.49 -15.23
CA MET A 150 -1.61 -8.56 -14.24
C MET A 150 -1.93 -8.10 -12.82
N HIS A 151 -1.87 -6.79 -12.55
CA HIS A 151 -2.25 -6.22 -11.25
C HIS A 151 -3.74 -5.87 -11.12
N LEU A 152 -4.53 -5.95 -12.20
CA LEU A 152 -5.98 -5.73 -12.12
C LEU A 152 -6.70 -6.78 -11.23
N PRO A 153 -6.45 -8.10 -11.35
CA PRO A 153 -7.04 -9.08 -10.45
C PRO A 153 -6.55 -8.91 -9.01
N ILE A 154 -5.28 -8.56 -8.83
CA ILE A 154 -4.68 -8.32 -7.50
C ILE A 154 -5.39 -7.16 -6.82
N ALA A 155 -5.58 -6.04 -7.53
CA ALA A 155 -6.27 -4.87 -7.00
C ALA A 155 -7.68 -5.21 -6.52
N LEU A 156 -8.41 -6.07 -7.24
CA LEU A 156 -9.74 -6.54 -6.82
C LEU A 156 -9.66 -7.34 -5.51
N VAL A 157 -8.75 -8.31 -5.43
CA VAL A 157 -8.55 -9.14 -4.23
C VAL A 157 -8.13 -8.26 -3.05
N GLU A 158 -7.17 -7.36 -3.25
CA GLU A 158 -6.68 -6.47 -2.20
C GLU A 158 -7.75 -5.49 -1.72
N GLY A 159 -8.59 -5.00 -2.64
CA GLY A 159 -9.78 -4.22 -2.31
C GLY A 159 -10.72 -5.01 -1.40
N ILE A 160 -11.12 -6.21 -1.81
CA ILE A 160 -12.03 -7.06 -1.01
C ILE A 160 -11.45 -7.32 0.39
N ILE A 161 -10.18 -7.70 0.48
CA ILE A 161 -9.47 -7.92 1.75
C ILE A 161 -9.50 -6.64 2.60
N THR A 162 -9.13 -5.50 2.02
CA THR A 162 -9.11 -4.21 2.73
C THR A 162 -10.50 -3.82 3.23
N GLY A 163 -11.54 -4.02 2.42
CA GLY A 163 -12.93 -3.80 2.81
C GLY A 163 -13.34 -4.62 4.04
N PHE A 164 -13.00 -5.92 4.06
CA PHE A 164 -13.27 -6.77 5.22
C PHE A 164 -12.47 -6.38 6.46
N VAL A 165 -11.18 -6.06 6.30
CA VAL A 165 -10.34 -5.61 7.42
C VAL A 165 -10.89 -4.32 8.02
N VAL A 166 -11.32 -3.36 7.19
CA VAL A 166 -11.99 -2.14 7.65
C VAL A 166 -13.25 -2.46 8.45
N LEU A 167 -14.10 -3.36 7.97
CA LEU A 167 -15.31 -3.77 8.70
C LEU A 167 -14.98 -4.40 10.06
N TYR A 168 -13.95 -5.24 10.10
CA TYR A 168 -13.50 -5.88 11.32
C TYR A 168 -12.97 -4.85 12.33
N ILE A 169 -12.10 -3.93 11.89
CA ILE A 169 -11.60 -2.84 12.74
C ILE A 169 -12.77 -1.98 13.24
N LYS A 170 -13.73 -1.65 12.38
CA LYS A 170 -14.92 -0.87 12.77
C LYS A 170 -15.72 -1.56 13.88
N LYS A 171 -15.79 -2.89 13.86
CA LYS A 171 -16.52 -3.69 14.86
C LYS A 171 -15.76 -3.79 16.18
N VAL A 172 -14.44 -3.99 16.13
CA VAL A 172 -13.63 -4.34 17.31
C VAL A 172 -12.95 -3.12 17.96
N LYS A 173 -12.52 -2.15 17.15
CA LYS A 173 -11.79 -0.96 17.61
C LYS A 173 -12.11 0.25 16.72
N PRO A 174 -13.35 0.78 16.76
CA PRO A 174 -13.76 1.88 15.90
C PRO A 174 -12.92 3.16 16.08
N GLU A 175 -12.29 3.34 17.25
CA GLU A 175 -11.37 4.46 17.51
C GLU A 175 -10.13 4.41 16.62
N ALA A 176 -9.72 3.23 16.15
CA ALA A 176 -8.56 3.10 15.26
C ALA A 176 -8.81 3.67 13.85
N LEU A 177 -10.08 3.79 13.45
CA LEU A 177 -10.51 4.41 12.20
C LEU A 177 -10.67 5.93 12.32
N ARG A 178 -10.74 6.49 13.55
CA ARG A 178 -10.95 7.91 13.77
C ARG A 178 -9.82 8.76 13.22
#